data_AF-V5H406-F1
#
_entry.id   AF-V5H406-F1
#
_cell.length_a   1.000
_cell.length_b   1.000
_cell.length_c   1.000
_cell.angle_alpha   90.00
_cell.angle_beta   90.00
_cell.angle_gamma   90.00
#
_symmetry.space_group_name_H-M   'P 1'
#
loop_
_entity.id
_entity.type
_entity.pdbx_description
1 polymer ?
#
loop_
_entity_poly.entity_id
_entity_poly.type
_entity_poly.pdbx_seq_one_letter_code
_entity_poly.pdbx_strand_id
1 'polypeptide(L)'
;MALCDQLEQQTEASIEAHQLLVSTLLNTLTNSADADELMENWAYINDHFDTLFTTEESIEQLKQTILQLAVMGKLVPQDPNDEPASVLLERISEEKAQLIK
;
A
#
# COMPACT_ATOMS: atom_id res chain seq x y z
N MET A 1 21.38 -36.49 -3.27
CA MET A 1 21.80 -35.19 -2.73
C MET A 1 21.48 -34.08 -3.73
N ALA A 2 22.04 -34.09 -4.95
CA ALA A 2 21.71 -33.08 -5.98
C ALA A 2 20.21 -32.84 -6.27
N LEU A 3 19.36 -33.87 -6.20
CA LEU A 3 17.91 -33.75 -6.42
C LEU A 3 17.18 -33.09 -5.23
N CYS A 4 17.70 -33.27 -4.01
CA CYS A 4 17.21 -32.56 -2.83
C CYS A 4 17.61 -31.07 -2.90
N ASP A 5 18.87 -30.80 -3.24
CA ASP A 5 19.39 -29.43 -3.39
C ASP A 5 18.60 -28.66 -4.47
N GLN A 6 18.25 -29.33 -5.57
CA GLN A 6 17.46 -28.74 -6.65
C GLN A 6 15.99 -28.47 -6.25
N LEU A 7 15.38 -29.35 -5.46
CA LEU A 7 14.02 -29.13 -4.95
C LEU A 7 14.00 -27.97 -3.95
N GLU A 8 15.01 -27.86 -3.09
CA GLU A 8 15.16 -26.76 -2.13
C GLU A 8 15.30 -25.41 -2.85
N GLN A 9 16.16 -25.34 -3.88
CA GLN A 9 16.26 -24.16 -4.75
C GLN A 9 14.95 -23.80 -5.45
N GLN A 10 14.19 -24.79 -5.95
CA GLN A 10 12.91 -24.54 -6.58
C GLN A 10 11.87 -23.99 -5.59
N THR A 11 11.85 -24.50 -4.35
CA THR A 11 10.95 -23.99 -3.32
C THR A 11 11.32 -22.57 -2.89
N GLU A 12 12.60 -22.27 -2.74
CA GLU A 12 13.09 -20.93 -2.39
C GLU A 12 12.75 -19.91 -3.48
N ALA A 13 13.04 -20.24 -4.75
CA ALA A 13 12.69 -19.39 -5.88
C ALA A 13 11.17 -19.16 -6.03
N SER A 14 10.36 -20.17 -5.72
CA SER A 14 8.90 -20.04 -5.72
C SER A 14 8.39 -19.11 -4.62
N ILE A 15 9.01 -19.13 -3.45
CA ILE A 15 8.66 -18.25 -2.32
C ILE A 15 9.06 -16.80 -2.65
N GLU A 16 10.28 -16.58 -3.16
CA GLU A 16 10.74 -15.25 -3.58
C GLU A 16 9.84 -14.66 -4.68
N ALA A 17 9.48 -15.46 -5.68
CA ALA A 17 8.58 -15.03 -6.75
C ALA A 17 7.21 -14.60 -6.20
N HIS A 18 6.67 -15.34 -5.23
CA HIS A 18 5.41 -15.01 -4.57
C HIS A 18 5.51 -13.70 -3.78
N GLN A 19 6.55 -13.53 -2.96
CA GLN A 19 6.81 -12.30 -2.20
C GLN A 19 6.94 -11.08 -3.13
N LEU A 20 7.63 -11.24 -4.25
CA LEU A 20 7.82 -10.18 -5.24
C LEU A 20 6.50 -9.81 -5.94
N LEU A 21 5.66 -10.81 -6.24
CA LEU A 21 4.33 -10.59 -6.81
C LEU A 21 3.43 -9.82 -5.83
N VAL A 22 3.36 -10.26 -4.57
CA VAL A 22 2.56 -9.59 -3.53
C VAL A 22 3.01 -8.15 -3.32
N SER A 23 4.32 -7.93 -3.16
CA SER A 23 4.86 -6.58 -2.97
C SER A 23 4.65 -5.68 -4.20
N THR A 24 4.72 -6.21 -5.42
CA THR A 24 4.44 -5.44 -6.64
C THR A 24 2.97 -5.03 -6.70
N LEU A 25 2.05 -5.96 -6.46
CA LEU A 25 0.60 -5.67 -6.46
C LEU A 25 0.21 -4.65 -5.38
N LEU A 26 0.75 -4.79 -4.17
CA LEU A 26 0.52 -3.84 -3.08
C LEU A 26 1.12 -2.46 -3.41
N ASN A 27 2.27 -2.40 -4.08
CA ASN A 27 2.80 -1.12 -4.55
C ASN A 27 1.92 -0.49 -5.63
N THR A 28 1.35 -1.27 -6.55
CA THR A 28 0.40 -0.77 -7.55
C THR A 28 -0.84 -0.16 -6.88
N LEU A 29 -1.36 -0.80 -5.82
CA LEU A 29 -2.44 -0.22 -5.00
C LEU A 29 -2.06 1.12 -4.39
N THR A 30 -0.88 1.22 -3.78
CA THR A 30 -0.43 2.46 -3.13
C THR A 30 -0.22 3.60 -4.12
N ASN A 31 0.29 3.30 -5.32
CA ASN A 31 0.62 4.27 -6.37
C ASN A 31 -0.56 4.66 -7.28
N SER A 32 -1.75 4.09 -7.07
CA SER A 32 -2.99 4.51 -7.76
C SER A 32 -3.15 6.04 -7.72
N ALA A 33 -3.51 6.65 -8.85
CA ALA A 33 -3.67 8.10 -8.96
C ALA A 33 -4.96 8.56 -8.28
N ASP A 34 -6.05 7.81 -8.48
CA ASP A 34 -7.40 8.19 -8.08
C ASP A 34 -8.12 7.08 -7.30
N ALA A 35 -9.21 7.45 -6.61
CA ALA A 35 -10.01 6.53 -5.80
C ALA A 35 -10.67 5.41 -6.65
N ASP A 36 -11.07 5.73 -7.89
CA ASP A 36 -11.66 4.75 -8.81
C ASP A 36 -10.63 3.69 -9.23
N GLU A 37 -9.41 4.11 -9.59
CA GLU A 37 -8.30 3.22 -9.93
C GLU A 37 -7.88 2.35 -8.72
N LEU A 38 -7.87 2.92 -7.52
CA LEU A 38 -7.64 2.17 -6.29
C LEU A 38 -8.70 1.09 -6.09
N MET A 39 -9.98 1.42 -6.32
CA MET A 39 -11.09 0.48 -6.13
C MET A 39 -11.07 -0.66 -7.16
N GLU A 40 -10.74 -0.37 -8.42
CA GLU A 40 -10.54 -1.39 -9.45
C GLU A 40 -9.37 -2.32 -9.08
N ASN A 41 -8.21 -1.76 -8.75
CA ASN A 41 -7.03 -2.54 -8.37
C ASN A 41 -7.29 -3.39 -7.12
N TRP A 42 -8.04 -2.86 -6.15
CA TRP A 42 -8.44 -3.61 -4.96
C TRP A 42 -9.38 -4.77 -5.30
N ALA A 43 -10.34 -4.56 -6.21
CA ALA A 43 -11.26 -5.61 -6.64
C ALA A 43 -10.50 -6.81 -7.25
N TYR A 44 -9.50 -6.55 -8.11
CA TYR A 44 -8.65 -7.61 -8.66
C TYR A 44 -7.86 -8.37 -7.59
N ILE A 45 -7.33 -7.67 -6.59
CA ILE A 45 -6.57 -8.31 -5.50
C ILE A 45 -7.51 -9.09 -4.58
N ASN A 46 -8.71 -8.59 -4.35
CA ASN A 46 -9.74 -9.25 -3.56
C ASN A 46 -10.21 -10.57 -4.21
N ASP A 47 -10.37 -10.60 -5.53
CA ASP A 47 -10.72 -11.81 -6.27
C ASP A 47 -9.63 -12.91 -6.17
N HIS A 48 -8.38 -12.51 -5.97
CA HIS A 48 -7.24 -13.43 -5.81
C HIS A 48 -6.74 -13.53 -4.37
N PHE A 49 -7.48 -13.00 -3.39
CA PHE A 49 -7.03 -12.85 -2.01
C PHE A 49 -6.62 -14.18 -1.38
N ASP A 50 -7.46 -15.21 -1.53
CA ASP A 50 -7.25 -16.53 -0.96
C ASP A 50 -5.99 -17.24 -1.47
N THR A 51 -5.48 -16.83 -2.64
CA THR A 51 -4.27 -17.40 -3.24
C THR A 51 -3.03 -16.54 -2.95
N LEU A 52 -3.21 -15.23 -2.85
CA LEU A 52 -2.10 -14.29 -2.64
C LEU A 52 -1.69 -14.21 -1.16
N PHE A 53 -2.64 -14.31 -0.24
CA PHE A 53 -2.43 -14.06 1.20
C PHE A 53 -2.51 -15.34 2.04
N THR A 54 -1.71 -16.35 1.69
CA THR A 54 -1.68 -17.64 2.41
C THR A 54 -0.57 -17.73 3.47
N THR A 55 0.33 -16.75 3.53
CA THR A 55 1.49 -16.73 4.44
C THR A 55 1.37 -15.58 5.45
N GLU A 56 1.94 -15.76 6.65
CA GLU A 56 1.91 -14.73 7.69
C GLU A 56 2.57 -13.42 7.24
N GLU A 57 3.68 -13.51 6.50
CA GLU A 57 4.38 -12.35 5.95
C GLU A 57 3.51 -11.54 4.97
N SER A 58 2.78 -12.23 4.08
CA SER A 58 1.88 -11.56 3.12
C SER A 58 0.76 -10.80 3.83
N ILE A 59 0.26 -11.34 4.95
CA ILE A 59 -0.76 -10.69 5.79
C ILE A 59 -0.18 -9.46 6.49
N GLU A 60 1.08 -9.53 6.95
CA GLU A 60 1.75 -8.38 7.55
C GLU A 60 1.97 -7.25 6.54
N GLN A 61 2.42 -7.58 5.33
CA GLN A 61 2.56 -6.61 4.23
C GLN A 61 1.23 -5.94 3.90
N LEU A 62 0.15 -6.71 3.78
CA LEU A 62 -1.19 -6.17 3.54
C LEU A 62 -1.62 -5.18 4.64
N LYS A 63 -1.41 -5.53 5.91
CA LYS A 63 -1.73 -4.65 7.04
C LYS A 63 -0.96 -3.33 6.96
N GLN A 64 0.33 -3.39 6.63
CA GLN A 64 1.15 -2.19 6.44
C GLN A 64 0.63 -1.34 5.28
N THR A 65 0.27 -1.94 4.15
CA THR A 65 -0.32 -1.23 3.01
C THR A 65 -1.64 -0.55 3.37
N ILE A 66 -2.53 -1.24 4.09
CA ILE A 66 -3.79 -0.65 4.57
C ILE A 66 -3.53 0.54 5.49
N LEU A 67 -2.58 0.43 6.43
CA LEU A 67 -2.19 1.55 7.28
C LEU A 67 -1.61 2.72 6.46
N GLN A 68 -0.80 2.43 5.45
CA GLN A 68 -0.26 3.46 4.56
C GLN A 68 -1.38 4.17 3.79
N LEU A 69 -2.34 3.42 3.24
CA LEU A 69 -3.51 3.98 2.56
C LEU A 69 -4.37 4.83 3.52
N ALA A 70 -4.51 4.42 4.79
CA ALA A 70 -5.19 5.18 5.83
C ALA A 70 -4.49 6.51 6.13
N VAL A 71 -3.16 6.47 6.30
CA VAL A 71 -2.34 7.66 6.57
C VAL A 71 -2.36 8.62 5.37
N MET A 72 -2.42 8.11 4.14
CA MET A 72 -2.58 8.92 2.93
C MET A 72 -4.00 9.49 2.77
N GLY A 73 -4.96 9.14 3.64
CA GLY A 73 -6.34 9.60 3.54
C GLY A 73 -7.13 9.00 2.37
N LYS A 74 -6.62 7.92 1.73
CA LYS A 74 -7.27 7.25 0.59
C LYS A 74 -8.42 6.31 1.00
N LEU A 75 -8.54 5.99 2.30
CA LEU A 75 -9.56 5.08 2.85
C LEU A 75 -10.80 5.78 3.44
N VAL A 76 -10.85 7.11 3.39
CA VAL A 76 -11.98 7.91 3.84
C VAL A 76 -12.53 8.65 2.61
N PRO A 77 -13.87 8.72 2.43
CA PRO A 77 -14.44 9.55 1.37
C PRO A 77 -13.95 10.98 1.54
N GLN A 78 -13.19 11.45 0.55
CA GLN A 78 -12.70 12.83 0.49
C GLN A 78 -13.91 13.75 0.33
N ASP A 79 -14.11 14.70 1.26
CA ASP A 79 -15.16 15.72 1.11
C ASP A 79 -14.65 16.78 0.11
N PRO A 80 -15.32 17.01 -1.02
CA PRO A 80 -14.90 18.03 -1.99
C PRO A 80 -14.98 19.47 -1.44
N ASN A 81 -15.61 19.68 -0.27
CA ASN A 81 -15.61 20.96 0.44
C ASN A 81 -14.56 21.05 1.54
N ASP A 82 -13.74 20.01 1.76
CA ASP A 82 -12.66 20.09 2.74
C ASP A 82 -11.67 21.18 2.35
N GLU A 83 -11.26 21.95 3.35
CA GLU A 83 -10.35 23.08 3.18
C GLU A 83 -9.03 22.55 2.61
N PRO A 84 -8.55 23.05 1.44
CA PRO A 84 -7.35 22.52 0.84
C PRO A 84 -6.16 22.76 1.77
N ALA A 85 -5.28 21.77 1.88
CA ALA A 85 -4.11 21.82 2.76
C ALA A 85 -3.24 23.07 2.55
N SER A 86 -3.32 23.70 1.36
CA SER A 86 -2.72 24.99 1.04
C SER A 86 -3.11 26.12 2.01
N VAL A 87 -4.38 26.20 2.41
CA VAL A 87 -4.88 27.25 3.32
C VAL A 87 -4.35 27.02 4.75
N LEU A 88 -4.30 25.76 5.18
CA LEU A 88 -3.69 25.36 6.44
C LEU A 88 -2.18 25.71 6.47
N LEU A 89 -1.45 25.45 5.39
CA LEU A 89 -0.03 25.81 5.27
C LEU A 89 0.20 27.32 5.32
N GLU A 90 -0.68 28.10 4.70
CA GLU A 90 -0.62 29.56 4.72
C GLU A 90 -0.82 30.08 6.15
N ARG A 91 -1.82 29.59 6.88
CA ARG A 91 -2.07 29.92 8.30
C ARG A 91 -0.90 29.54 9.21
N ILE A 92 -0.31 28.34 9.03
CA ILE A 92 0.88 27.92 9.79
C ILE A 92 2.07 28.83 9.50
N SER A 93 2.22 29.29 8.25
CA SER A 93 3.31 30.21 7.87
C SER A 93 3.14 31.58 8.53
N GLU A 94 1.91 32.09 8.60
CA GLU A 94 1.58 33.34 9.28
C GLU A 94 1.78 33.22 10.80
N GLU A 95 1.31 32.14 11.43
CA GLU A 95 1.52 31.90 12.87
C GLU A 95 3.01 31.75 13.23
N LYS A 96 3.79 31.03 12.41
CA LYS A 96 5.24 30.95 12.62
C LYS A 96 5.92 32.31 12.47
N ALA A 97 5.52 33.12 11.50
CA ALA A 97 6.06 34.47 11.32
C ALA A 97 5.73 35.39 12.51
N GLN A 98 4.56 35.22 13.14
CA GLN A 98 4.20 35.94 14.36
C GLN A 98 4.96 35.46 15.60
N LEU A 99 5.26 34.16 15.72
CA LEU A 99 6.00 33.59 16.85
C LEU A 99 7.52 33.83 16.79
N ILE A 100 8.07 34.19 15.63
CA ILE A 100 9.50 34.50 15.44
C ILE A 100 9.78 36.01 15.68
N LYS A 101 8.76 36.80 16.06
CA LYS A 101 8.86 38.24 16.34
C LYS A 101 8.89 38.53 17.84
#